data_AF-A0A973G7U8-F1
#
_entry.id   AF-A0A973G7U8-F1
#
_cell.length_a   1.000
_cell.length_b   1.000
_cell.length_c   1.000
_cell.angle_alpha   90.00
_cell.angle_beta   90.00
_cell.angle_gamma   90.00
#
_symmetry.space_group_name_H-M   'P 1'
#
loop_
_entity.id
_entity.type
_entity.pdbx_description
1 polymer ?
#
loop_
_entity_poly.entity_id
_entity_poly.type
_entity_poly.pdbx_seq_one_letter_code
_entity_poly.pdbx_strand_id
1 'polypeptide(L)'
;MWLHGGAFCMGDLDVPEADWVARLLAEAGITVASVDYRLANDGVHFPVPTDDVLAAWRWATVGGQLGVPSPQWHLGGGSAGGNLAASVTQQLRDAGLTLPRSDVLVYPVLHDVLPQPSTELEEKLASVPEAQRFSPEDSRKLNLNYVGDEALLAHPYAFPANGDLAGMPPTLVITADVDDLRPSGEAYAASLALAGVDVMTVREVGVSHGHLNETESPGALRTVERMIAWLTSTDTMGEVHTCAARNAPATGGASLVGGSSSRRLAVTGRLQDGEAVPTPSLTFAARLVVDCAPDLEVGETPHGTRRVVPIVGGTVDGPLLRGTVVGTGADWNVLRPDGVCFVSAHYLIRTHDGVLVDVLNDGLVDAGPPVQGVTNPRFEAPEGAYSWLNRTVFVGTLTTLGPHSVKLDFFRVDPPVV
;
A
#
# COMPACT_ATOMS: atom_id res chain seq x y z
N MET A 1 7.65 17.06 -3.62
CA MET A 1 8.36 17.31 -4.90
C MET A 1 7.55 16.67 -6.00
N TRP A 2 7.28 17.40 -7.07
CA TRP A 2 6.45 16.96 -8.18
C TRP A 2 7.26 16.98 -9.49
N LEU A 3 7.15 15.90 -10.26
CA LEU A 3 7.91 15.70 -11.49
C LEU A 3 6.93 15.58 -12.66
N HIS A 4 7.10 16.42 -13.68
CA HIS A 4 6.28 16.35 -14.89
C HIS A 4 6.62 15.11 -15.72
N GLY A 5 5.65 14.65 -16.49
CA GLY A 5 5.78 13.61 -17.50
C GLY A 5 6.27 14.18 -18.85
N GLY A 6 5.93 13.49 -19.93
CA GLY A 6 6.40 13.84 -21.28
C GLY A 6 7.45 12.87 -21.84
N ALA A 7 7.34 11.58 -21.50
CA ALA A 7 8.17 10.50 -22.05
C ALA A 7 9.69 10.76 -21.93
N PHE A 8 10.11 11.43 -20.86
CA PHE A 8 11.49 11.88 -20.59
C PHE A 8 12.08 12.90 -21.58
N CYS A 9 11.47 13.13 -22.74
CA CYS A 9 11.99 13.98 -23.82
C CYS A 9 11.15 15.23 -24.10
N MET A 10 10.03 15.40 -23.39
CA MET A 10 9.10 16.53 -23.52
C MET A 10 8.59 16.97 -22.15
N GLY A 11 7.88 18.09 -22.13
CA GLY A 11 7.34 18.69 -20.91
C GLY A 11 8.29 19.71 -20.29
N ASP A 12 7.72 20.57 -19.46
CA ASP A 12 8.41 21.61 -18.72
C ASP A 12 7.54 21.99 -17.50
N LEU A 13 7.86 23.10 -16.83
CA LEU A 13 7.08 23.58 -15.69
C LEU A 13 5.74 24.23 -16.09
N ASP A 14 5.56 24.62 -17.35
CA ASP A 14 4.39 25.37 -17.82
C ASP A 14 3.27 24.45 -18.33
N VAL A 15 3.55 23.16 -18.58
CA VAL A 15 2.50 22.19 -18.93
C VAL A 15 1.48 22.04 -17.77
N PRO A 16 0.18 21.83 -18.06
CA PRO A 16 -0.80 21.81 -16.99
C PRO A 16 -0.60 20.67 -15.96
N GLU A 17 -0.11 19.50 -16.38
CA GLU A 17 0.26 18.43 -15.44
C GLU A 17 1.30 18.88 -14.39
N ALA A 18 2.14 19.88 -14.71
CA ALA A 18 3.10 20.47 -13.79
C ALA A 18 2.49 21.66 -13.02
N ASP A 19 2.13 22.75 -13.72
CA ASP A 19 1.71 24.02 -13.10
C ASP A 19 0.35 23.91 -12.41
N TRP A 20 -0.67 23.38 -13.10
CA TRP A 20 -2.04 23.33 -12.58
C TRP A 20 -2.13 22.40 -11.37
N VAL A 21 -1.49 21.23 -11.44
CA VAL A 21 -1.42 20.29 -10.30
C VAL A 21 -0.70 20.93 -9.11
N ALA A 22 0.46 21.56 -9.34
CA ALA A 22 1.22 22.21 -8.28
C ALA A 22 0.41 23.33 -7.60
N ARG A 23 -0.37 24.11 -8.35
CA ARG A 23 -1.25 25.15 -7.81
C ARG A 23 -2.36 24.57 -6.95
N LEU A 24 -3.06 23.52 -7.40
CA LEU A 24 -4.13 22.90 -6.61
C LEU A 24 -3.60 22.29 -5.30
N LEU A 25 -2.43 21.66 -5.34
CA LEU A 25 -1.76 21.18 -4.14
C LEU A 25 -1.39 22.35 -3.19
N ALA A 26 -0.87 23.46 -3.75
CA ALA A 26 -0.53 24.65 -2.98
C ALA A 26 -1.77 25.33 -2.36
N GLU A 27 -2.89 25.38 -3.08
CA GLU A 27 -4.18 25.86 -2.58
C GLU A 27 -4.71 25.00 -1.44
N ALA A 28 -4.43 23.69 -1.45
CA ALA A 28 -4.69 22.77 -0.34
C ALA A 28 -3.70 22.90 0.83
N GLY A 29 -2.75 23.83 0.77
CA GLY A 29 -1.77 24.10 1.84
C GLY A 29 -0.50 23.25 1.76
N ILE A 30 -0.25 22.56 0.64
CA ILE A 30 0.94 21.72 0.44
C ILE A 30 2.01 22.53 -0.29
N THR A 31 3.20 22.67 0.28
CA THR A 31 4.33 23.27 -0.43
C THR A 31 4.83 22.33 -1.53
N VAL A 32 4.83 22.81 -2.78
CA VAL A 32 5.28 22.03 -3.94
C VAL A 32 6.60 22.58 -4.46
N ALA A 33 7.55 21.68 -4.71
CA ALA A 33 8.74 21.94 -5.50
C ALA A 33 8.62 21.14 -6.79
N SER A 34 8.33 21.81 -7.90
CA SER A 34 8.34 21.23 -9.24
C SER A 34 9.76 21.31 -9.81
N VAL A 35 10.22 20.25 -10.46
CA VAL A 35 11.59 20.15 -10.97
C VAL A 35 11.58 20.16 -12.50
N ASP A 36 12.31 21.12 -13.07
CA ASP A 36 12.57 21.23 -14.50
C ASP A 36 13.85 20.42 -14.82
N TYR A 37 13.71 19.09 -14.85
CA TYR A 37 14.85 18.20 -15.05
C TYR A 37 15.27 18.21 -16.52
N ARG A 38 16.56 17.95 -16.82
CA ARG A 38 17.02 17.87 -18.21
C ARG A 38 16.32 16.73 -18.94
N LEU A 39 15.77 17.04 -20.10
CA LEU A 39 15.09 16.07 -20.97
C LEU A 39 16.10 15.19 -21.71
N ALA A 40 15.70 13.97 -22.03
CA ALA A 40 16.45 13.01 -22.84
C ALA A 40 16.45 13.36 -24.33
N ASN A 41 17.03 14.53 -24.65
CA ASN A 41 17.19 15.11 -25.98
C ASN A 41 18.67 15.46 -26.22
N ASP A 42 19.06 15.64 -27.48
CA ASP A 42 20.38 16.20 -27.85
C ASP A 42 21.58 15.48 -27.20
N GLY A 43 21.51 14.16 -27.08
CA GLY A 43 22.55 13.32 -26.48
C GLY A 43 22.50 13.21 -24.95
N VAL A 44 21.48 13.81 -24.32
CA VAL A 44 21.14 13.55 -22.92
C VAL A 44 20.35 12.25 -22.84
N HIS A 45 20.77 11.36 -21.95
CA HIS A 45 20.15 10.06 -21.67
C HIS A 45 20.24 9.76 -20.17
N PHE A 46 19.61 8.68 -19.72
CA PHE A 46 19.84 8.11 -18.39
C PHE A 46 21.35 7.98 -18.09
N PRO A 47 21.82 8.32 -16.87
CA PRO A 47 21.06 8.71 -15.69
C PRO A 47 20.80 10.22 -15.55
N VAL A 48 21.10 11.05 -16.56
CA VAL A 48 21.11 12.52 -16.40
C VAL A 48 19.78 13.11 -15.89
N PRO A 49 18.60 12.76 -16.43
CA PRO A 49 17.33 13.27 -15.89
C PRO A 49 17.11 12.85 -14.43
N THR A 50 17.47 11.62 -14.07
CA THR A 50 17.33 11.10 -12.70
C THR A 50 18.33 11.74 -11.73
N ASP A 51 19.56 12.02 -12.17
CA ASP A 51 20.58 12.72 -11.41
C ASP A 51 20.13 14.15 -11.04
N ASP A 52 19.45 14.84 -11.96
CA ASP A 52 18.88 16.17 -11.70
C ASP A 52 17.81 16.12 -10.62
N VAL A 53 16.90 15.13 -10.69
CA VAL A 53 15.87 14.94 -9.67
C VAL A 53 16.49 14.60 -8.31
N LEU A 54 17.49 13.73 -8.27
CA LEU A 54 18.20 13.39 -7.03
C LEU A 54 18.94 14.62 -6.44
N ALA A 55 19.55 15.44 -7.29
CA ALA A 55 20.19 16.68 -6.88
C ALA A 55 19.17 17.68 -6.32
N ALA A 56 18.03 17.88 -7.00
CA ALA A 56 16.93 18.72 -6.55
C ALA A 56 16.36 18.21 -5.21
N TRP A 57 16.17 16.90 -5.06
CA TRP A 57 15.69 16.29 -3.82
C TRP A 57 16.61 16.60 -2.65
N ARG A 58 17.91 16.39 -2.82
CA ARG A 58 18.92 16.69 -1.80
C ARG A 58 18.95 18.17 -1.45
N TRP A 59 18.90 19.05 -2.46
CA TRP A 59 18.85 20.50 -2.25
C TRP A 59 17.63 20.91 -1.41
N ALA A 60 16.44 20.42 -1.77
CA ALA A 60 15.19 20.76 -1.11
C ALA A 60 15.10 20.23 0.33
N THR A 61 15.57 18.99 0.58
CA THR A 61 15.38 18.29 1.85
C THR A 61 16.46 18.57 2.90
N VAL A 62 17.70 18.87 2.48
CA VAL A 62 18.83 19.13 3.40
C VAL A 62 18.94 20.62 3.73
N GLY A 63 18.59 21.51 2.81
CA GLY A 63 18.86 22.94 2.94
C GLY A 63 17.95 23.71 3.89
N GLY A 64 16.78 23.17 4.26
CA GLY A 64 15.78 23.86 5.09
C GLY A 64 15.21 25.15 4.49
N GLN A 65 15.65 25.54 3.29
CA GLN A 65 15.33 26.81 2.62
C GLN A 65 13.85 26.96 2.29
N LEU A 66 13.15 25.84 2.11
CA LEU A 66 11.73 25.80 1.80
C LEU A 66 10.84 25.70 3.05
N GLY A 67 11.43 25.67 4.25
CA GLY A 67 10.69 25.64 5.52
C GLY A 67 9.91 24.34 5.78
N VAL A 68 10.04 23.33 4.92
CA VAL A 68 9.42 22.01 5.09
C VAL A 68 10.42 21.07 5.80
N PRO A 69 10.12 20.63 7.04
CA PRO A 69 11.01 19.76 7.79
C PRO A 69 11.05 18.35 7.18
N SER A 70 12.23 17.75 7.14
CA SER A 70 12.37 16.30 6.92
C SER A 70 11.84 15.53 8.16
N PRO A 71 11.10 14.40 8.02
CA PRO A 71 10.81 13.64 6.81
C PRO A 71 9.43 13.94 6.19
N GLN A 72 8.90 15.17 6.22
CA GLN A 72 7.56 15.48 5.70
C GLN A 72 7.47 15.55 4.16
N TRP A 73 8.55 15.22 3.45
CA TRP A 73 8.61 15.35 2.00
C TRP A 73 8.01 14.13 1.31
N HIS A 74 7.14 14.38 0.34
CA HIS A 74 6.64 13.37 -0.59
C HIS A 74 7.33 13.53 -1.94
N LEU A 75 7.50 12.44 -2.68
CA LEU A 75 8.02 12.46 -4.04
C LEU A 75 6.96 11.90 -4.98
N GLY A 76 6.76 12.52 -6.14
CA GLY A 76 5.75 12.03 -7.07
C GLY A 76 5.86 12.64 -8.45
N GLY A 77 5.12 12.08 -9.39
CA GLY A 77 5.06 12.58 -10.75
C GLY A 77 4.06 11.84 -11.63
N GLY A 78 3.79 12.43 -12.78
CA GLY A 78 2.96 11.86 -13.84
C GLY A 78 3.80 11.14 -14.90
N SER A 79 3.33 10.00 -15.41
CA SER A 79 3.95 9.30 -16.54
C SER A 79 5.45 9.04 -16.34
N ALA A 80 6.32 9.59 -17.19
CA ALA A 80 7.78 9.56 -17.03
C ALA A 80 8.29 10.21 -15.73
N GLY A 81 7.64 11.25 -15.23
CA GLY A 81 7.94 11.82 -13.91
C GLY A 81 7.67 10.83 -12.78
N GLY A 82 6.66 9.96 -12.93
CA GLY A 82 6.41 8.85 -12.01
C GLY A 82 7.54 7.81 -12.00
N ASN A 83 8.16 7.55 -13.15
CA ASN A 83 9.37 6.73 -13.24
C ASN A 83 10.52 7.33 -12.45
N LEU A 84 10.82 8.61 -12.72
CA LEU A 84 11.93 9.33 -12.09
C LEU A 84 11.74 9.41 -10.57
N ALA A 85 10.51 9.62 -10.10
CA ALA A 85 10.16 9.61 -8.68
C ALA A 85 10.52 8.26 -8.04
N ALA A 86 9.97 7.16 -8.56
CA ALA A 86 10.22 5.83 -8.04
C ALA A 86 11.71 5.44 -8.10
N SER A 87 12.41 5.80 -9.18
CA SER A 87 13.85 5.57 -9.34
C SER A 87 14.68 6.30 -8.28
N VAL A 88 14.41 7.59 -8.05
CA VAL A 88 15.12 8.37 -7.03
C VAL A 88 14.83 7.82 -5.63
N THR A 89 13.58 7.45 -5.32
CA THR A 89 13.25 6.82 -4.04
C THR A 89 14.04 5.52 -3.84
N GLN A 90 14.11 4.67 -4.86
CA GLN A 90 14.88 3.44 -4.84
C GLN A 90 16.38 3.69 -4.62
N GLN A 91 16.97 4.69 -5.30
CA GLN A 91 18.38 5.07 -5.09
C GLN A 91 18.64 5.58 -3.67
N LEU A 92 17.71 6.34 -3.08
CA LEU A 92 17.82 6.80 -1.69
C LEU A 92 17.78 5.61 -0.72
N ARG A 93 16.88 4.65 -0.96
CA ARG A 93 16.72 3.41 -0.19
C ARG A 93 18.00 2.57 -0.24
N ASP A 94 18.53 2.33 -1.43
CA ASP A 94 19.76 1.56 -1.63
C ASP A 94 21.00 2.25 -1.05
N ALA A 95 21.01 3.59 -0.98
CA ALA A 95 22.06 4.38 -0.34
C ALA A 95 21.90 4.55 1.18
N GLY A 96 20.83 4.02 1.79
CA GLY A 96 20.55 4.18 3.22
C GLY A 96 20.29 5.64 3.63
N LEU A 97 19.77 6.46 2.71
CA LEU A 97 19.44 7.86 2.94
C LEU A 97 17.98 8.03 3.40
N THR A 98 17.65 9.21 3.91
CA THR A 98 16.27 9.54 4.31
C THR A 98 15.33 9.45 3.11
N LEU A 99 14.33 8.58 3.24
CA LEU A 99 13.30 8.37 2.22
C LEU A 99 12.24 9.47 2.23
N PRO A 100 11.54 9.69 1.09
CA PRO A 100 10.26 10.38 1.13
C PRO A 100 9.29 9.68 2.08
N ARG A 101 8.36 10.45 2.65
CA ARG A 101 7.27 9.93 3.46
C ARG A 101 6.36 9.00 2.67
N SER A 102 6.10 9.34 1.41
CA SER A 102 5.43 8.46 0.46
C SER A 102 5.72 8.87 -0.97
N ASP A 103 5.57 7.91 -1.87
CA ASP A 103 5.57 8.12 -3.31
C ASP A 103 4.14 8.32 -3.83
N VAL A 104 3.96 9.21 -4.83
CA VAL A 104 2.69 9.44 -5.53
C VAL A 104 2.91 9.34 -7.03
N LEU A 105 2.50 8.22 -7.61
CA LEU A 105 2.77 7.85 -9.01
C LEU A 105 1.46 7.88 -9.79
N VAL A 106 1.36 8.78 -10.78
CA VAL A 106 0.14 8.94 -11.60
C VAL A 106 0.43 8.46 -13.03
N TYR A 107 -0.36 7.49 -13.50
CA TYR A 107 -0.23 6.74 -14.76
C TYR A 107 1.24 6.46 -15.16
N PRO A 108 2.05 5.86 -14.27
CA PRO A 108 3.49 5.83 -14.43
C PRO A 108 3.96 4.76 -15.42
N VAL A 109 5.08 5.02 -16.11
CA VAL A 109 5.84 4.02 -16.87
C VAL A 109 7.00 3.50 -16.03
N LEU A 110 6.98 2.23 -15.63
CA LEU A 110 7.90 1.67 -14.62
C LEU A 110 8.64 0.43 -15.09
N HIS A 111 8.13 -0.19 -16.15
CA HIS A 111 8.73 -1.36 -16.80
C HIS A 111 9.35 -0.94 -18.14
N ASP A 112 10.49 -1.55 -18.45
CA ASP A 112 11.16 -1.38 -19.74
C ASP A 112 10.37 -2.06 -20.88
N VAL A 113 9.74 -3.18 -20.57
CA VAL A 113 8.74 -3.87 -21.41
C VAL A 113 7.40 -3.84 -20.71
N LEU A 114 6.37 -3.29 -21.38
CA LEU A 114 5.04 -3.21 -20.78
C LEU A 114 4.47 -4.60 -20.48
N PRO A 115 3.91 -4.81 -19.27
CA PRO A 115 3.12 -5.98 -18.98
C PRO A 115 1.91 -6.09 -19.93
N GLN A 116 1.47 -7.32 -20.18
CA GLN A 116 0.32 -7.56 -21.05
C GLN A 116 -0.95 -6.93 -20.46
N PRO A 117 -1.75 -6.21 -21.27
CA PRO A 117 -3.04 -5.69 -20.83
C PRO A 117 -4.04 -6.83 -20.56
N SER A 118 -5.03 -6.55 -19.70
CA SER A 118 -6.19 -7.43 -19.57
C SER A 118 -7.08 -7.37 -20.82
N THR A 119 -7.87 -8.41 -21.07
CA THR A 119 -8.86 -8.41 -22.17
C THR A 119 -9.80 -7.19 -22.10
N GLU A 120 -10.22 -6.81 -20.89
CA GLU A 120 -11.06 -5.62 -20.68
C GLU A 120 -10.35 -4.31 -21.11
N LEU A 121 -9.05 -4.19 -20.84
CA LEU A 121 -8.28 -3.02 -21.24
C LEU A 121 -8.03 -3.04 -22.76
N GLU A 122 -7.73 -4.19 -23.35
CA GLU A 122 -7.58 -4.36 -24.80
C GLU A 122 -8.84 -3.88 -25.56
N GLU A 123 -10.03 -4.25 -25.07
CA GLU A 123 -11.31 -3.81 -25.65
C GLU A 123 -11.49 -2.30 -25.59
N LYS A 124 -11.17 -1.67 -24.45
CA LYS A 124 -11.22 -0.21 -24.29
C LYS A 124 -10.27 0.49 -25.25
N LEU A 125 -9.05 -0.01 -25.28
CA LEU A 125 -7.95 0.49 -26.09
C LEU A 125 -8.23 0.39 -27.60
N ALA A 126 -8.99 -0.60 -28.06
CA ALA A 126 -9.36 -0.77 -29.48
C ALA A 126 -10.08 0.46 -30.09
N SER A 127 -10.70 1.30 -29.26
CA SER A 127 -11.41 2.52 -29.68
C SER A 127 -10.56 3.80 -29.65
N VAL A 128 -9.34 3.73 -29.09
CA VAL A 128 -8.45 4.88 -28.93
C VAL A 128 -7.68 5.14 -30.22
N PRO A 129 -7.63 6.39 -30.72
CA PRO A 129 -6.84 6.74 -31.90
C PRO A 129 -5.37 6.36 -31.74
N GLU A 130 -4.75 5.79 -32.78
CA GLU A 130 -3.36 5.32 -32.77
C GLU A 130 -2.36 6.41 -32.31
N ALA A 131 -2.58 7.67 -32.70
CA ALA A 131 -1.74 8.80 -32.29
C ALA A 131 -1.78 9.12 -30.78
N GLN A 132 -2.73 8.55 -30.04
CA GLN A 132 -2.88 8.69 -28.59
C GLN A 132 -2.50 7.39 -27.85
N ARG A 133 -2.06 6.36 -28.58
CA ARG A 133 -1.61 5.09 -28.02
C ARG A 133 -0.14 5.14 -27.66
N PHE A 134 0.23 4.36 -26.65
CA PHE A 134 1.60 3.97 -26.39
C PHE A 134 1.72 2.47 -26.65
N SER A 135 1.72 2.11 -27.94
CA SER A 135 1.86 0.71 -28.33
C SER A 135 3.16 0.13 -27.72
N PRO A 136 3.26 -1.20 -27.52
CA PRO A 136 4.50 -1.80 -27.00
C PRO A 136 5.74 -1.43 -27.82
N GLU A 137 5.60 -1.21 -29.13
CA GLU A 137 6.68 -0.77 -30.00
C GLU A 137 7.06 0.71 -29.74
N ASP A 138 6.07 1.59 -29.60
CA ASP A 138 6.31 3.02 -29.36
C ASP A 138 6.86 3.26 -27.95
N SER A 139 6.32 2.58 -26.94
CA SER A 139 6.88 2.58 -25.60
C SER A 139 8.33 2.11 -25.59
N ARG A 140 8.66 1.05 -26.34
CA ARG A 140 10.04 0.58 -26.47
C ARG A 140 10.94 1.65 -27.10
N LYS A 141 10.50 2.35 -28.14
CA LYS A 141 11.28 3.43 -28.77
C LYS A 141 11.54 4.59 -27.80
N LEU A 142 10.51 5.01 -27.06
CA LEU A 142 10.63 6.07 -26.05
C LEU A 142 11.58 5.65 -24.90
N ASN A 143 11.43 4.42 -24.42
CA ASN A 143 12.29 3.85 -23.38
C ASN A 143 13.76 3.77 -23.85
N LEU A 144 14.01 3.32 -25.08
CA LEU A 144 15.35 3.29 -25.68
C LEU A 144 15.95 4.70 -25.84
N ASN A 145 15.15 5.69 -26.25
CA ASN A 145 15.60 7.08 -26.30
C ASN A 145 16.01 7.59 -24.92
N TYR A 146 15.22 7.28 -23.89
CA TYR A 146 15.56 7.67 -22.52
C TYR A 146 16.88 7.05 -22.06
N VAL A 147 17.09 5.74 -22.26
CA VAL A 147 18.29 5.08 -21.75
C VAL A 147 19.54 5.28 -22.62
N GLY A 148 19.38 5.56 -23.91
CA GLY A 148 20.49 5.76 -24.86
C GLY A 148 21.27 4.50 -25.24
N ASP A 149 21.17 3.43 -24.45
CA ASP A 149 21.78 2.12 -24.68
C ASP A 149 20.78 1.00 -24.32
N GLU A 150 20.59 0.05 -25.23
CA GLU A 150 19.71 -1.10 -25.03
C GLU A 150 20.08 -1.94 -23.80
N ALA A 151 21.37 -2.01 -23.44
CA ALA A 151 21.83 -2.71 -22.24
C ALA A 151 21.33 -2.07 -20.93
N LEU A 152 20.93 -0.80 -20.97
CA LEU A 152 20.46 -0.06 -19.79
C LEU A 152 18.94 -0.13 -19.60
N LEU A 153 18.18 -0.74 -20.52
CA LEU A 153 16.75 -0.96 -20.33
C LEU A 153 16.44 -1.80 -19.10
N ALA A 154 17.23 -2.85 -18.85
CA ALA A 154 17.06 -3.69 -17.67
C ALA A 154 17.64 -3.06 -16.39
N HIS A 155 18.19 -1.84 -16.45
CA HIS A 155 18.82 -1.22 -15.29
C HIS A 155 17.75 -0.83 -14.25
N PRO A 156 17.89 -1.23 -12.97
CA PRO A 156 16.86 -1.05 -11.95
C PRO A 156 16.56 0.44 -11.66
N TYR A 157 17.51 1.34 -11.88
CA TYR A 157 17.26 2.79 -11.75
C TYR A 157 16.77 3.45 -13.04
N ALA A 158 16.79 2.77 -14.19
CA ALA A 158 16.17 3.28 -15.41
C ALA A 158 14.67 2.90 -15.43
N PHE A 159 14.37 1.66 -15.05
CA PHE A 159 13.00 1.15 -14.93
C PHE A 159 12.84 0.48 -13.56
N PRO A 160 12.25 1.18 -12.57
CA PRO A 160 12.17 0.74 -11.17
C PRO A 160 11.55 -0.65 -10.97
N ALA A 161 10.69 -1.11 -11.88
CA ALA A 161 10.12 -2.45 -11.80
C ALA A 161 11.17 -3.59 -11.88
N ASN A 162 12.36 -3.31 -12.39
CA ASN A 162 13.46 -4.27 -12.50
C ASN A 162 14.30 -4.40 -11.23
N GLY A 163 14.07 -3.56 -10.22
CA GLY A 163 14.85 -3.54 -8.98
C GLY A 163 14.17 -4.22 -7.79
N ASP A 164 14.91 -4.32 -6.68
CA ASP A 164 14.32 -4.73 -5.40
C ASP A 164 13.37 -3.63 -4.90
N LEU A 165 12.17 -4.02 -4.47
CA LEU A 165 11.12 -3.13 -4.01
C LEU A 165 10.91 -3.19 -2.49
N ALA A 166 11.64 -4.06 -1.78
CA ALA A 166 11.57 -4.13 -0.34
C ALA A 166 12.06 -2.83 0.32
N GLY A 167 11.37 -2.39 1.36
CA GLY A 167 11.73 -1.18 2.10
C GLY A 167 11.48 0.15 1.36
N MET A 168 10.76 0.12 0.23
CA MET A 168 10.23 1.34 -0.39
C MET A 168 9.18 1.99 0.54
N PRO A 169 8.98 3.31 0.47
CA PRO A 169 8.00 3.99 1.30
C PRO A 169 6.57 3.68 0.83
N PRO A 170 5.55 4.00 1.65
CA PRO A 170 4.17 3.91 1.23
C PRO A 170 3.96 4.57 -0.13
N THR A 171 3.18 3.94 -1.00
CA THR A 171 3.06 4.40 -2.39
C THR A 171 1.60 4.48 -2.82
N LEU A 172 1.19 5.63 -3.32
CA LEU A 172 -0.06 5.79 -4.05
C LEU A 172 0.22 5.62 -5.54
N VAL A 173 -0.44 4.65 -6.17
CA VAL A 173 -0.43 4.46 -7.62
C VAL A 173 -1.82 4.76 -8.16
N ILE A 174 -1.95 5.79 -9.00
CA ILE A 174 -3.19 6.11 -9.70
C ILE A 174 -3.01 5.79 -11.18
N THR A 175 -3.76 4.84 -11.73
CA THR A 175 -3.73 4.53 -13.17
C THR A 175 -4.91 5.14 -13.90
N ALA A 176 -4.74 5.47 -15.18
CA ALA A 176 -5.84 5.86 -16.06
C ALA A 176 -6.60 4.62 -16.55
N ASP A 177 -7.91 4.75 -16.75
CA ASP A 177 -8.79 3.64 -17.15
C ASP A 177 -8.46 3.09 -18.54
N VAL A 178 -8.21 4.01 -19.48
CA VAL A 178 -7.97 3.75 -20.89
C VAL A 178 -6.55 4.19 -21.26
N ASP A 179 -5.58 3.36 -20.89
CA ASP A 179 -4.16 3.69 -21.02
C ASP A 179 -3.31 2.42 -21.24
N ASP A 180 -2.44 2.46 -22.25
CA ASP A 180 -1.46 1.40 -22.51
C ASP A 180 -0.47 1.21 -21.37
N LEU A 181 -0.20 2.25 -20.57
CA LEU A 181 0.71 2.21 -19.42
C LEU A 181 0.04 1.73 -18.13
N ARG A 182 -1.28 1.55 -18.12
CA ARG A 182 -2.03 1.04 -16.97
C ARG A 182 -1.48 -0.29 -16.43
N PRO A 183 -1.13 -1.30 -17.26
CA PRO A 183 -0.54 -2.54 -16.77
C PRO A 183 0.80 -2.33 -16.05
N SER A 184 1.61 -1.36 -16.49
CA SER A 184 2.88 -1.04 -15.84
C SER A 184 2.67 -0.52 -14.41
N GLY A 185 1.72 0.41 -14.22
CA GLY A 185 1.38 0.90 -12.88
C GLY A 185 0.78 -0.18 -11.97
N GLU A 186 -0.17 -0.97 -12.48
CA GLU A 186 -0.85 -2.02 -11.70
C GLU A 186 0.09 -3.17 -11.33
N ALA A 187 0.97 -3.61 -12.24
CA ALA A 187 1.95 -4.66 -11.96
C ALA A 187 3.03 -4.22 -10.97
N TYR A 188 3.48 -2.95 -11.05
CA TYR A 188 4.43 -2.40 -10.10
C TYR A 188 3.82 -2.30 -8.70
N ALA A 189 2.58 -1.82 -8.60
CA ALA A 189 1.85 -1.76 -7.34
C ALA A 189 1.68 -3.15 -6.69
N ALA A 190 1.34 -4.17 -7.49
CA ALA A 190 1.27 -5.55 -7.02
C ALA A 190 2.64 -6.04 -6.51
N SER A 191 3.73 -5.69 -7.20
CA SER A 191 5.09 -6.09 -6.81
C SER A 191 5.54 -5.40 -5.52
N LEU A 192 5.23 -4.11 -5.33
CA LEU A 192 5.43 -3.40 -4.06
C LEU A 192 4.67 -4.06 -2.90
N ALA A 193 3.39 -4.40 -3.11
CA ALA A 193 2.59 -5.05 -2.09
C ALA A 193 3.15 -6.43 -1.71
N LEU A 194 3.60 -7.22 -2.69
CA LEU A 194 4.29 -8.49 -2.44
C LEU A 194 5.62 -8.32 -1.68
N ALA A 195 6.28 -7.17 -1.83
CA ALA A 195 7.48 -6.80 -1.09
C ALA A 195 7.19 -6.23 0.32
N GLY A 196 5.93 -6.22 0.76
CA GLY A 196 5.52 -5.75 2.08
C GLY A 196 5.42 -4.23 2.22
N VAL A 197 5.29 -3.51 1.11
CA VAL A 197 5.11 -2.05 1.09
C VAL A 197 3.62 -1.71 1.20
N ASP A 198 3.28 -0.65 1.94
CA ASP A 198 1.93 -0.10 1.96
C ASP A 198 1.62 0.56 0.61
N VAL A 199 0.67 -0.02 -0.12
CA VAL A 199 0.30 0.47 -1.45
C VAL A 199 -1.20 0.74 -1.52
N MET A 200 -1.56 1.94 -1.99
CA MET A 200 -2.91 2.22 -2.43
C MET A 200 -2.93 2.33 -3.95
N THR A 201 -3.67 1.45 -4.61
CA THR A 201 -3.86 1.50 -6.06
C THR A 201 -5.26 1.97 -6.38
N VAL A 202 -5.36 2.98 -7.24
CA VAL A 202 -6.64 3.50 -7.72
C VAL A 202 -6.62 3.55 -9.23
N ARG A 203 -7.64 2.98 -9.88
CA ARG A 203 -7.90 3.21 -11.30
C ARG A 203 -8.90 4.34 -11.43
N GLU A 204 -8.50 5.43 -12.07
CA GLU A 204 -9.39 6.56 -12.32
C GLU A 204 -10.25 6.27 -13.56
N VAL A 205 -11.54 6.01 -13.35
CA VAL A 205 -12.46 5.54 -14.40
C VAL A 205 -12.77 6.64 -15.40
N GLY A 206 -12.78 6.30 -16.70
CA GLY A 206 -13.18 7.18 -17.79
C GLY A 206 -12.15 8.22 -18.23
N VAL A 207 -10.89 8.12 -17.78
CA VAL A 207 -9.79 8.96 -18.27
C VAL A 207 -8.75 8.17 -19.05
N SER A 208 -8.04 8.87 -19.94
CA SER A 208 -6.90 8.35 -20.71
C SER A 208 -5.56 8.80 -20.14
N HIS A 209 -4.46 8.31 -20.71
CA HIS A 209 -3.11 8.73 -20.32
C HIS A 209 -2.93 10.25 -20.35
N GLY A 210 -2.21 10.80 -19.36
CA GLY A 210 -1.89 12.22 -19.32
C GLY A 210 -3.07 13.13 -18.95
N HIS A 211 -4.14 12.58 -18.36
CA HIS A 211 -5.37 13.31 -18.06
C HIS A 211 -5.19 14.50 -17.10
N LEU A 212 -4.08 14.62 -16.36
CA LEU A 212 -3.80 15.83 -15.58
C LEU A 212 -3.50 17.05 -16.47
N ASN A 213 -3.25 16.88 -17.77
CA ASN A 213 -3.19 17.97 -18.73
C ASN A 213 -4.57 18.50 -19.13
N GLU A 214 -5.64 17.76 -18.82
CA GLU A 214 -7.02 18.14 -19.11
C GLU A 214 -7.66 18.80 -17.89
N THR A 215 -7.30 20.04 -17.60
CA THR A 215 -7.66 20.73 -16.33
C THR A 215 -9.17 20.89 -16.10
N GLU A 216 -9.98 20.79 -17.14
CA GLU A 216 -11.45 20.83 -17.07
C GLU A 216 -12.09 19.44 -16.89
N SER A 217 -11.31 18.37 -17.00
CA SER A 217 -11.78 17.00 -16.88
C SER A 217 -12.15 16.69 -15.42
N PRO A 218 -13.38 16.20 -15.15
CA PRO A 218 -13.73 15.74 -13.82
C PRO A 218 -12.81 14.64 -13.28
N GLY A 219 -12.20 13.83 -14.15
CA GLY A 219 -11.26 12.79 -13.72
C GLY A 219 -9.89 13.34 -13.30
N ALA A 220 -9.44 14.44 -13.92
CA ALA A 220 -8.25 15.16 -13.48
C ALA A 220 -8.44 15.74 -12.08
N LEU A 221 -9.57 16.39 -11.84
CA LEU A 221 -9.91 16.92 -10.51
C LEU A 221 -9.98 15.81 -9.46
N ARG A 222 -10.68 14.69 -9.73
CA ARG A 222 -10.72 13.55 -8.80
C ARG A 222 -9.33 12.99 -8.50
N THR A 223 -8.45 12.94 -9.49
CA THR A 223 -7.07 12.49 -9.28
C THR A 223 -6.33 13.42 -8.33
N VAL A 224 -6.40 14.74 -8.55
CA VAL A 224 -5.77 15.73 -7.67
C VAL A 224 -6.38 15.70 -6.27
N GLU A 225 -7.69 15.55 -6.14
CA GLU A 225 -8.37 15.38 -4.85
C GLU A 225 -7.86 14.15 -4.08
N ARG A 226 -7.63 13.03 -4.77
CA ARG A 226 -7.01 11.83 -4.16
C ARG A 226 -5.57 12.08 -3.74
N MET A 227 -4.80 12.80 -4.55
CA MET A 227 -3.44 13.20 -4.18
C MET A 227 -3.45 14.07 -2.93
N ILE A 228 -4.35 15.07 -2.84
CA ILE A 228 -4.49 15.93 -1.65
C ILE A 228 -4.89 15.09 -0.45
N ALA A 229 -5.90 14.22 -0.57
CA ALA A 229 -6.35 13.35 0.50
C ALA A 229 -5.22 12.46 1.02
N TRP A 230 -4.42 11.89 0.11
CA TRP A 230 -3.21 11.16 0.46
C TRP A 230 -2.20 12.05 1.19
N LEU A 231 -1.73 13.12 0.56
CA LEU A 231 -0.68 13.99 1.10
C LEU A 231 -1.03 14.65 2.44
N THR A 232 -2.32 14.87 2.72
CA THR A 232 -2.82 15.46 3.96
C THR A 232 -3.30 14.44 4.99
N SER A 233 -3.35 13.15 4.63
CA SER A 233 -3.77 12.11 5.55
C SER A 233 -2.85 12.07 6.78
N THR A 234 -3.47 12.13 7.95
CA THR A 234 -2.82 11.85 9.24
C THR A 234 -2.98 10.38 9.63
N ASP A 235 -3.85 9.63 8.96
CA ASP A 235 -4.03 8.20 9.16
C ASP A 235 -2.87 7.46 8.49
N THR A 236 -2.15 6.70 9.33
CA THR A 236 -1.03 5.77 9.06
C THR A 236 -0.55 5.71 7.62
N MET A 237 0.06 6.80 7.18
CA MET A 237 0.79 6.93 5.93
C MET A 237 2.25 7.05 6.30
N GLY A 238 2.88 5.88 6.40
CA GLY A 238 4.26 5.74 6.84
C GLY A 238 4.47 5.19 8.24
N GLU A 239 3.53 4.40 8.81
CA GLU A 239 4.02 3.40 9.76
C GLU A 239 4.74 2.33 8.95
N VAL A 240 6.05 2.51 8.77
CA VAL A 240 6.90 1.32 8.72
C VAL A 240 6.56 0.57 10.01
N HIS A 241 6.01 -0.63 9.92
CA HIS A 241 5.85 -1.50 11.07
C HIS A 241 7.24 -1.97 11.54
N THR A 242 8.02 -1.06 12.11
CA THR A 242 9.21 -1.34 12.91
C THR A 242 8.79 -1.41 14.37
N CYS A 243 8.77 -2.62 14.90
CA CYS A 243 8.58 -2.89 16.31
C CYS A 243 9.86 -2.54 17.07
N ALA A 244 10.06 -1.28 17.51
CA ALA A 244 11.18 -0.90 18.36
C ALA A 244 10.85 0.22 19.38
N ALA A 245 10.58 -0.25 20.60
CA ALA A 245 10.71 0.32 21.94
C ALA A 245 11.01 1.82 22.15
N ARG A 246 10.12 2.50 22.89
CA ARG A 246 10.50 3.43 23.96
C ARG A 246 9.60 3.27 25.19
N ASN A 247 10.14 2.62 26.21
CA ASN A 247 9.78 2.88 27.60
C ASN A 247 10.81 3.88 28.17
N ALA A 248 10.36 5.04 28.64
CA ALA A 248 10.89 5.69 29.84
C ALA A 248 9.87 6.71 30.39
N PRO A 249 9.80 6.94 31.72
CA PRO A 249 8.54 7.15 32.42
C PRO A 249 8.22 8.61 32.81
N ALA A 250 6.97 8.78 33.23
CA ALA A 250 6.21 10.02 33.49
C ALA A 250 6.63 10.86 34.72
N THR A 251 6.35 12.17 34.69
CA THR A 251 5.84 12.95 35.86
C THR A 251 5.21 14.31 35.46
N GLY A 252 3.94 14.50 35.84
CA GLY A 252 3.30 15.67 36.48
C GLY A 252 3.52 17.13 36.02
N GLY A 253 2.40 17.81 35.69
CA GLY A 253 1.97 19.05 36.37
C GLY A 253 2.12 20.42 35.68
N ALA A 254 0.97 21.11 35.58
CA ALA A 254 0.74 22.58 35.54
C ALA A 254 0.60 23.34 34.19
N SER A 255 -0.66 23.67 33.88
CA SER A 255 -1.26 24.99 33.59
C SER A 255 -0.58 26.14 32.82
N LEU A 256 -1.37 26.63 31.84
CA LEU A 256 -1.73 28.01 31.46
C LEU A 256 -0.96 28.79 30.37
N VAL A 257 -1.73 29.04 29.29
CA VAL A 257 -2.00 30.32 28.58
C VAL A 257 -1.00 30.84 27.54
N GLY A 258 -1.54 31.07 26.33
CA GLY A 258 -0.98 31.99 25.34
C GLY A 258 -1.61 31.76 23.95
N GLY A 259 -2.65 32.51 23.62
CA GLY A 259 -3.33 32.41 22.33
C GLY A 259 -2.63 33.18 21.20
N SER A 260 -2.84 32.74 19.96
CA SER A 260 -2.98 33.65 18.82
C SER A 260 -3.87 32.99 17.77
N SER A 261 -4.89 33.74 17.34
CA SER A 261 -5.96 33.34 16.45
C SER A 261 -5.52 33.20 14.99
N SER A 262 -5.72 32.02 14.40
CA SER A 262 -5.89 31.84 12.96
C SER A 262 -7.29 31.28 12.70
N ARG A 263 -8.04 31.94 11.81
CA ARG A 263 -9.42 31.56 11.44
C ARG A 263 -9.38 30.22 10.70
N ARG A 264 -9.75 29.14 11.39
CA ARG A 264 -10.08 27.85 10.77
C ARG A 264 -11.40 27.98 10.01
N LEU A 265 -11.43 27.57 8.75
CA LEU A 265 -12.68 27.17 8.11
C LEU A 265 -13.19 25.93 8.85
N ALA A 266 -14.35 26.07 9.48
CA ALA A 266 -14.97 25.00 10.23
C ALA A 266 -15.58 23.99 9.24
N VAL A 267 -14.96 22.82 9.13
CA VAL A 267 -15.71 21.61 8.75
C VAL A 267 -16.64 21.33 9.94
N THR A 268 -17.90 21.74 9.82
CA THR A 268 -18.94 21.46 10.82
C THR A 268 -19.43 20.05 10.64
N GLY A 269 -18.59 19.10 11.02
CA GLY A 269 -18.89 17.68 11.15
C GLY A 269 -18.13 17.11 12.34
N ARG A 270 -18.19 17.78 13.49
CA ARG A 270 -17.91 17.09 14.75
C ARG A 270 -19.10 16.16 14.98
N LEU A 271 -18.84 14.90 15.36
CA LEU A 271 -19.85 14.10 16.06
C LEU A 271 -20.47 15.03 17.11
N GLN A 272 -21.78 15.27 17.01
CA GLN A 272 -22.43 16.08 18.02
C GLN A 272 -22.23 15.39 19.37
N ASP A 273 -22.01 16.14 20.45
CA ASP A 273 -21.95 15.55 21.79
C ASP A 273 -23.26 14.75 22.02
N GLY A 274 -23.17 13.42 22.03
CA GLY A 274 -24.31 12.51 22.14
C GLY A 274 -24.75 11.80 20.84
N GLU A 275 -24.12 12.05 19.69
CA GLU A 275 -24.35 11.28 18.47
C GLU A 275 -23.74 9.88 18.61
N ALA A 276 -24.59 8.86 18.72
CA ALA A 276 -24.15 7.48 18.87
C ALA A 276 -23.47 7.02 17.57
N VAL A 277 -22.18 6.69 17.66
CA VAL A 277 -21.45 6.07 16.55
C VAL A 277 -22.09 4.69 16.28
N PRO A 278 -22.61 4.45 15.07
CA PRO A 278 -23.22 3.17 14.73
C PRO A 278 -22.20 2.05 14.96
N THR A 279 -22.44 1.21 15.95
CA THR A 279 -21.48 0.20 16.40
C THR A 279 -21.84 -1.14 15.75
N PRO A 280 -20.90 -1.81 15.06
CA PRO A 280 -21.14 -3.15 14.55
C PRO A 280 -21.38 -4.13 15.71
N SER A 281 -22.19 -5.15 15.48
CA SER A 281 -22.44 -6.20 16.48
C SER A 281 -21.71 -7.49 16.12
N LEU A 282 -21.55 -8.39 17.10
CA LEU A 282 -20.87 -9.66 16.93
C LEU A 282 -21.86 -10.81 17.07
N THR A 283 -21.99 -11.63 16.03
CA THR A 283 -22.76 -12.89 16.06
C THR A 283 -21.80 -14.06 16.20
N PHE A 284 -21.94 -14.88 17.25
CA PHE A 284 -21.14 -16.08 17.42
C PHE A 284 -21.34 -17.05 16.24
N ALA A 285 -20.26 -17.42 15.57
CA ALA A 285 -20.28 -18.26 14.38
C ALA A 285 -19.97 -19.72 14.71
N ALA A 286 -18.84 -19.96 15.36
CA ALA A 286 -18.40 -21.29 15.80
C ALA A 286 -17.25 -21.21 16.80
N ARG A 287 -17.12 -22.28 17.60
CA ARG A 287 -15.95 -22.60 18.40
C ARG A 287 -15.11 -23.64 17.67
N LEU A 288 -13.82 -23.40 17.61
CA LEU A 288 -12.85 -24.39 17.17
C LEU A 288 -12.03 -24.84 18.37
N VAL A 289 -11.78 -26.14 18.46
CA VAL A 289 -10.71 -26.71 19.28
C VAL A 289 -9.72 -27.30 18.31
N VAL A 290 -8.56 -26.66 18.18
CA VAL A 290 -7.51 -27.01 17.24
C VAL A 290 -6.46 -27.83 17.97
N ASP A 291 -6.14 -28.99 17.41
CA ASP A 291 -5.12 -29.89 17.92
C ASP A 291 -3.78 -29.60 17.22
N CYS A 292 -2.74 -29.42 18.02
CA CYS A 292 -1.42 -29.02 17.56
C CYS A 292 -0.37 -30.09 17.86
N ALA A 293 0.55 -30.31 16.93
CA ALA A 293 1.78 -31.06 17.19
C ALA A 293 2.77 -30.20 18.01
N PRO A 294 3.86 -30.81 18.53
CA PRO A 294 4.94 -30.04 19.13
C PRO A 294 5.50 -28.97 18.19
N ASP A 295 5.86 -27.83 18.76
CA ASP A 295 6.46 -26.69 18.06
C ASP A 295 7.74 -27.11 17.32
N LEU A 296 7.85 -26.70 16.06
CA LEU A 296 9.10 -26.73 15.30
C LEU A 296 9.78 -25.39 15.48
N GLU A 297 10.87 -25.37 16.23
CA GLU A 297 11.63 -24.15 16.49
C GLU A 297 12.52 -23.81 15.29
N VAL A 298 12.29 -22.64 14.70
CA VAL A 298 13.18 -22.07 13.67
C VAL A 298 14.32 -21.29 14.35
N GLY A 299 14.00 -20.64 15.47
CA GLY A 299 14.95 -19.89 16.31
C GLY A 299 14.79 -18.38 16.17
N GLU A 300 15.81 -17.65 16.59
CA GLU A 300 15.82 -16.19 16.56
C GLU A 300 15.87 -15.65 15.12
N THR A 301 14.97 -14.72 14.82
CA THR A 301 14.93 -13.98 13.56
C THR A 301 14.96 -12.48 13.84
N PRO A 302 15.20 -11.62 12.83
CA PRO A 302 15.10 -10.16 13.01
C PRO A 302 13.75 -9.68 13.55
N HIS A 303 12.69 -10.50 13.48
CA HIS A 303 11.33 -10.16 13.91
C HIS A 303 10.93 -10.75 15.27
N GLY A 304 11.78 -11.58 15.89
CA GLY A 304 11.50 -12.34 17.12
C GLY A 304 11.76 -13.83 16.96
N THR A 305 11.45 -14.61 17.98
CA THR A 305 11.61 -16.08 17.96
C THR A 305 10.54 -16.69 17.07
N ARG A 306 10.95 -17.30 15.95
CA ARG A 306 10.06 -17.99 15.02
C ARG A 306 9.86 -19.44 15.46
N ARG A 307 8.60 -19.86 15.51
CA ARG A 307 8.20 -21.26 15.67
C ARG A 307 7.07 -21.59 14.71
N VAL A 308 7.02 -22.82 14.25
CA VAL A 308 5.94 -23.35 13.42
C VAL A 308 5.21 -24.39 14.23
N VAL A 309 3.91 -24.21 14.44
CA VAL A 309 3.07 -25.13 15.21
C VAL A 309 2.21 -25.90 14.22
N PRO A 310 2.53 -27.17 13.92
CA PRO A 310 1.74 -27.94 12.96
C PRO A 310 0.34 -28.20 13.50
N ILE A 311 -0.67 -27.94 12.67
CA ILE A 311 -2.08 -28.20 13.00
C ILE A 311 -2.40 -29.59 12.49
N VAL A 312 -2.73 -30.50 13.42
CA VAL A 312 -2.93 -31.93 13.12
C VAL A 312 -4.40 -32.34 13.09
N GLY A 313 -5.30 -31.46 13.53
CA GLY A 313 -6.72 -31.71 13.48
C GLY A 313 -7.50 -30.75 14.37
N GLY A 314 -8.74 -31.11 14.65
CA GLY A 314 -9.59 -30.36 15.56
C GLY A 314 -11.06 -30.45 15.24
N THR A 315 -11.87 -29.82 16.08
CA THR A 315 -13.33 -29.78 15.96
C THR A 315 -13.80 -28.36 15.68
N VAL A 316 -14.91 -28.23 14.94
CA VAL A 316 -15.59 -26.96 14.68
C VAL A 316 -17.06 -27.14 15.02
N ASP A 317 -17.55 -26.43 16.04
CA ASP A 317 -18.95 -26.52 16.49
C ASP A 317 -19.56 -25.14 16.69
N GLY A 318 -20.69 -24.89 16.04
CA GLY A 318 -21.29 -23.56 15.99
C GLY A 318 -22.66 -23.53 15.34
N PRO A 319 -23.43 -22.44 15.54
CA PRO A 319 -24.69 -22.24 14.84
C PRO A 319 -24.51 -21.90 13.35
N LEU A 320 -23.39 -21.28 12.96
CA LEU A 320 -23.15 -20.86 11.57
C LEU A 320 -22.17 -21.75 10.82
N LEU A 321 -21.25 -22.41 11.54
CA LEU A 321 -20.25 -23.29 10.94
C LEU A 321 -20.06 -24.53 11.82
N ARG A 322 -20.08 -25.72 11.21
CA ARG A 322 -19.83 -27.01 11.87
C ARG A 322 -18.97 -27.90 10.98
N GLY A 323 -18.06 -28.64 11.59
CA GLY A 323 -17.12 -29.48 10.86
C GLY A 323 -15.93 -29.93 11.70
N THR A 324 -14.81 -30.15 11.01
CA THR A 324 -13.54 -30.58 11.59
C THR A 324 -12.40 -29.79 10.98
N VAL A 325 -11.34 -29.53 11.74
CA VAL A 325 -10.10 -28.95 11.20
C VAL A 325 -9.29 -30.08 10.56
N VAL A 326 -8.81 -29.85 9.34
CA VAL A 326 -7.99 -30.81 8.60
C VAL A 326 -6.53 -30.64 9.01
N GLY A 327 -5.87 -31.75 9.34
CA GLY A 327 -4.47 -31.78 9.77
C GLY A 327 -3.44 -31.60 8.65
N THR A 328 -3.57 -30.54 7.85
CA THR A 328 -2.64 -30.19 6.76
C THR A 328 -2.00 -28.81 6.95
N GLY A 329 -2.42 -28.08 7.99
CA GLY A 329 -2.06 -26.70 8.21
C GLY A 329 -0.94 -26.50 9.23
N ALA A 330 -0.56 -25.26 9.43
CA ALA A 330 0.35 -24.85 10.49
C ALA A 330 0.10 -23.39 10.91
N ASP A 331 0.53 -23.07 12.12
CA ASP A 331 0.59 -21.71 12.65
C ASP A 331 2.03 -21.20 12.72
N TRP A 332 2.31 -20.11 12.01
CA TRP A 332 3.64 -19.55 11.81
C TRP A 332 3.93 -18.42 12.79
N ASN A 333 4.04 -18.80 14.04
CA ASN A 333 4.20 -17.90 15.16
C ASN A 333 5.52 -17.11 15.15
N VAL A 334 5.42 -15.82 15.49
CA VAL A 334 6.56 -14.97 15.86
C VAL A 334 6.34 -14.45 17.26
N LEU A 335 7.08 -15.00 18.23
CA LEU A 335 7.12 -14.44 19.58
C LEU A 335 8.06 -13.22 19.58
N ARG A 336 7.48 -12.04 19.80
CA ARG A 336 8.25 -10.80 19.85
C ARG A 336 8.90 -10.60 21.22
N PRO A 337 9.96 -9.79 21.32
CA PRO A 337 10.62 -9.47 22.59
C PRO A 337 9.71 -8.80 23.64
N ASP A 338 8.58 -8.23 23.23
CA ASP A 338 7.61 -7.59 24.13
C ASP A 338 6.59 -8.56 24.74
N GLY A 339 6.71 -9.87 24.49
CA GLY A 339 5.82 -10.90 25.02
C GLY A 339 4.56 -11.13 24.18
N VAL A 340 4.37 -10.39 23.09
CA VAL A 340 3.27 -10.62 22.15
C VAL A 340 3.71 -11.61 21.08
N CYS A 341 2.90 -12.65 20.86
CA CYS A 341 3.04 -13.59 19.77
C CYS A 341 2.12 -13.15 18.62
N PHE A 342 2.70 -12.88 17.45
CA PHE A 342 1.94 -12.83 16.20
C PHE A 342 1.67 -14.26 15.74
N VAL A 343 0.40 -14.61 15.61
CA VAL A 343 -0.04 -15.91 15.09
C VAL A 343 -0.46 -15.73 13.63
N SER A 344 -0.14 -16.71 12.79
CA SER A 344 -0.51 -16.72 11.37
C SER A 344 -0.76 -18.16 10.95
N ALA A 345 -2.00 -18.58 11.16
CA ALA A 345 -2.42 -19.95 10.93
C ALA A 345 -3.07 -20.11 9.55
N HIS A 346 -2.60 -21.11 8.80
CA HIS A 346 -3.21 -21.52 7.53
C HIS A 346 -3.62 -22.98 7.61
N TYR A 347 -4.90 -23.27 7.47
CA TYR A 347 -5.45 -24.63 7.57
C TYR A 347 -6.79 -24.74 6.84
N LEU A 348 -7.29 -25.97 6.70
CA LEU A 348 -8.61 -26.22 6.11
C LEU A 348 -9.61 -26.61 7.20
N ILE A 349 -10.87 -26.20 7.01
CA ILE A 349 -12.02 -26.76 7.69
C ILE A 349 -12.77 -27.65 6.71
N ARG A 350 -13.07 -28.88 7.12
CA ARG A 350 -14.06 -29.74 6.45
C ARG A 350 -15.38 -29.58 7.14
N THR A 351 -16.37 -29.00 6.46
CA THR A 351 -17.72 -28.82 7.00
C THR A 351 -18.40 -30.19 7.22
N HIS A 352 -19.44 -30.20 8.04
CA HIS A 352 -20.20 -31.42 8.38
C HIS A 352 -20.84 -32.12 7.17
N ASP A 353 -21.08 -31.40 6.08
CA ASP A 353 -21.58 -31.89 4.79
C ASP A 353 -20.47 -32.08 3.74
N GLY A 354 -19.20 -31.97 4.14
CA GLY A 354 -18.04 -32.42 3.37
C GLY A 354 -17.33 -31.37 2.53
N VAL A 355 -17.76 -30.10 2.55
CA VAL A 355 -17.13 -28.98 1.84
C VAL A 355 -15.82 -28.60 2.53
N LEU A 356 -14.78 -28.34 1.74
CA LEU A 356 -13.51 -27.80 2.24
C LEU A 356 -13.54 -26.28 2.16
N VAL A 357 -13.14 -25.63 3.25
CA VAL A 357 -13.01 -24.18 3.38
C VAL A 357 -11.58 -23.88 3.81
N ASP A 358 -10.89 -23.05 3.04
CA ASP A 358 -9.56 -22.56 3.38
C ASP A 358 -9.65 -21.46 4.43
N VAL A 359 -8.74 -21.47 5.41
CA VAL A 359 -8.75 -20.54 6.54
C VAL A 359 -7.37 -19.96 6.75
N LEU A 360 -7.28 -18.64 6.59
CA LEU A 360 -6.15 -17.83 7.03
C LEU A 360 -6.57 -17.09 8.30
N ASN A 361 -5.88 -17.32 9.41
CA ASN A 361 -6.21 -16.74 10.70
C ASN A 361 -4.99 -16.08 11.31
N ASP A 362 -4.88 -14.77 11.13
CA ASP A 362 -3.83 -13.95 11.71
C ASP A 362 -4.29 -13.35 13.03
N GLY A 363 -3.39 -13.13 13.99
CA GLY A 363 -3.78 -12.52 15.25
C GLY A 363 -2.63 -12.09 16.14
N LEU A 364 -2.99 -11.37 17.19
CA LEU A 364 -2.09 -10.96 18.24
C LEU A 364 -2.49 -11.65 19.53
N VAL A 365 -1.53 -12.34 20.14
CA VAL A 365 -1.71 -13.14 21.34
C VAL A 365 -0.73 -12.67 22.39
N ASP A 366 -1.20 -12.32 23.57
CA ASP A 366 -0.32 -12.19 24.73
C ASP A 366 0.19 -13.60 25.10
N ALA A 367 1.50 -13.81 24.99
CA ALA A 367 2.11 -15.11 25.27
C ALA A 367 2.28 -15.37 26.78
N GLY A 368 1.96 -14.39 27.62
CA GLY A 368 1.89 -14.57 29.07
C GLY A 368 0.75 -15.50 29.49
N PRO A 369 0.82 -16.17 30.65
CA PRO A 369 -0.28 -16.97 31.17
C PRO A 369 -1.35 -16.07 31.83
N PRO A 370 -2.65 -16.18 31.44
CA PRO A 370 -3.18 -17.07 30.43
C PRO A 370 -2.96 -16.53 29.01
N VAL A 371 -2.58 -17.43 28.09
CA VAL A 371 -2.39 -17.06 26.69
C VAL A 371 -3.73 -16.67 26.11
N GLN A 372 -3.88 -15.39 25.74
CA GLN A 372 -5.11 -14.80 25.25
C GLN A 372 -4.83 -13.88 24.08
N GLY A 373 -5.67 -13.93 23.06
CA GLY A 373 -5.51 -13.07 21.89
C GLY A 373 -6.77 -12.85 21.10
N VAL A 374 -6.67 -11.94 20.16
CA VAL A 374 -7.69 -11.65 19.15
C VAL A 374 -7.11 -12.00 17.79
N THR A 375 -7.92 -12.65 16.97
CA THR A 375 -7.55 -13.08 15.63
C THR A 375 -8.54 -12.55 14.60
N ASN A 376 -8.17 -12.60 13.33
CA ASN A 376 -8.95 -12.19 12.18
C ASN A 376 -9.00 -13.38 11.20
N PRO A 377 -9.96 -14.31 11.38
CA PRO A 377 -10.10 -15.44 10.47
C PRO A 377 -10.74 -14.98 9.15
N ARG A 378 -10.05 -15.24 8.06
CA ARG A 378 -10.52 -15.08 6.69
C ARG A 378 -10.76 -16.46 6.09
N PHE A 379 -11.85 -16.58 5.35
CA PHE A 379 -12.30 -17.84 4.76
C PHE A 379 -12.32 -17.73 3.24
N GLU A 380 -11.93 -18.81 2.57
CA GLU A 380 -12.18 -19.03 1.15
C GLU A 380 -12.92 -20.36 0.99
N ALA A 381 -14.19 -20.26 0.59
CA ALA A 381 -15.09 -21.37 0.35
C ALA A 381 -15.45 -21.46 -1.14
N PRO A 382 -15.69 -22.66 -1.68
CA PRO A 382 -16.18 -22.80 -3.05
C PRO A 382 -17.58 -22.20 -3.21
N GLU A 383 -17.93 -21.87 -4.45
CA GLU A 383 -19.29 -21.42 -4.79
C GLU A 383 -20.34 -22.46 -4.37
N GLY A 384 -21.40 -22.01 -3.70
CA GLY A 384 -22.46 -22.88 -3.18
C GLY A 384 -22.92 -22.50 -1.78
N ALA A 385 -23.22 -23.52 -0.96
CA ALA A 385 -23.85 -23.34 0.36
C ALA A 385 -23.02 -22.50 1.35
N TYR A 386 -21.70 -22.40 1.14
CA TYR A 386 -20.77 -21.68 2.02
C TYR A 386 -20.17 -20.42 1.39
N SER A 387 -20.60 -20.00 0.19
CA SER A 387 -20.06 -18.80 -0.49
C SER A 387 -20.25 -17.51 0.31
N TRP A 388 -21.20 -17.50 1.25
CA TRP A 388 -21.41 -16.39 2.18
C TRP A 388 -20.17 -16.11 3.06
N LEU A 389 -19.33 -17.12 3.33
CA LEU A 389 -18.08 -16.95 4.08
C LEU A 389 -17.13 -15.97 3.37
N ASN A 390 -17.07 -16.00 2.04
CA ASN A 390 -16.19 -15.15 1.22
C ASN A 390 -16.56 -13.66 1.26
N ARG A 391 -17.74 -13.33 1.80
CA ARG A 391 -18.32 -11.98 1.80
C ARG A 391 -18.59 -11.48 3.21
N THR A 392 -18.05 -12.16 4.21
CA THR A 392 -18.33 -11.92 5.62
C THR A 392 -17.05 -11.62 6.37
N VAL A 393 -17.07 -10.57 7.21
CA VAL A 393 -15.95 -10.23 8.10
C VAL A 393 -16.11 -10.99 9.41
N PHE A 394 -15.02 -11.54 9.93
CA PHE A 394 -14.99 -12.24 11.20
C PHE A 394 -13.89 -11.70 12.12
N VAL A 395 -14.12 -11.88 13.42
CA VAL A 395 -13.11 -11.73 14.47
C VAL A 395 -13.10 -12.99 15.32
N GLY A 396 -11.93 -13.38 15.81
CA GLY A 396 -11.74 -14.55 16.66
C GLY A 396 -11.16 -14.16 18.01
N THR A 397 -11.45 -14.96 19.03
CA THR A 397 -10.64 -14.97 20.26
C THR A 397 -9.82 -16.25 20.29
N LEU A 398 -8.63 -16.19 20.87
CA LEU A 398 -7.72 -17.32 21.02
C LEU A 398 -7.38 -17.52 22.49
N THR A 399 -7.47 -18.76 22.95
CA THR A 399 -7.04 -19.19 24.30
C THR A 399 -6.36 -20.56 24.22
N THR A 400 -5.32 -20.80 25.01
CA THR A 400 -4.73 -22.15 25.12
C THR A 400 -5.55 -23.04 26.05
N LEU A 401 -5.83 -24.28 25.64
CA LEU A 401 -6.45 -25.31 26.51
C LEU A 401 -5.41 -26.24 27.15
N GLY A 402 -4.19 -26.26 26.63
CA GLY A 402 -3.09 -27.08 27.08
C GLY A 402 -1.88 -26.92 26.15
N PRO A 403 -0.83 -27.75 26.31
CA PRO A 403 0.40 -27.62 25.52
C PRO A 403 0.23 -27.95 24.02
N HIS A 404 -0.85 -28.63 23.66
CA HIS A 404 -1.08 -29.16 22.30
C HIS A 404 -2.50 -28.86 21.79
N SER A 405 -3.18 -27.88 22.39
CA SER A 405 -4.53 -27.53 21.96
C SER A 405 -4.86 -26.07 22.23
N VAL A 406 -5.45 -25.41 21.24
CA VAL A 406 -5.95 -24.04 21.33
C VAL A 406 -7.45 -24.01 21.05
N LYS A 407 -8.15 -23.15 21.78
CA LYS A 407 -9.56 -22.85 21.56
C LYS A 407 -9.68 -21.51 20.86
N LEU A 408 -10.39 -21.50 19.73
CA LEU A 408 -10.78 -20.31 19.02
C LEU A 408 -12.29 -20.12 19.12
N ASP A 409 -12.77 -18.93 19.43
CA ASP A 409 -14.19 -18.57 19.30
C ASP A 409 -14.32 -17.53 18.19
N PHE A 410 -14.98 -17.88 17.08
CA PHE A 410 -15.17 -17.02 15.92
C PHE A 410 -16.53 -16.33 15.92
N PHE A 411 -16.53 -15.05 15.56
CA PHE A 411 -17.68 -14.18 15.54
C PHE A 411 -17.76 -13.48 14.19
N ARG A 412 -18.94 -13.50 13.56
CA ARG A 412 -19.26 -12.66 12.41
C ARG A 412 -19.44 -11.22 12.90
N VAL A 413 -18.86 -10.27 12.17
CA VAL A 413 -19.11 -8.84 12.36
C VAL A 413 -20.33 -8.46 11.53
N ASP A 414 -21.40 -8.06 12.20
CA ASP A 414 -22.62 -7.57 11.57
C ASP A 414 -22.58 -6.04 11.46
N PRO A 415 -22.89 -5.47 10.28
CA PRO A 415 -22.92 -4.02 10.11
C PRO A 415 -23.96 -3.40 11.05
N PRO A 416 -23.75 -2.14 11.47
CA PRO A 416 -24.74 -1.45 12.30
C PRO A 416 -26.08 -1.37 11.54
N VAL A 417 -27.18 -1.56 12.28
CA VAL A 417 -28.51 -1.30 11.75
C VAL A 417 -28.65 0.22 11.65
N VAL A 418 -28.69 0.73 10.42
CA VAL A 418 -28.86 2.17 10.11
C VAL A 418 -30.32 2.56 10.21
#